data_AF-A0A960NT43-F1
#
_entry.id   AF-A0A960NT43-F1
#
_cell.length_a   1.000
_cell.length_b   1.000
_cell.length_c   1.000
_cell.angle_alpha   90.00
_cell.angle_beta   90.00
_cell.angle_gamma   90.00
#
_symmetry.space_group_name_H-M   'P 1'
#
loop_
_entity.id
_entity.type
_entity.pdbx_description
1 polymer ?
#
loop_
_entity_poly.entity_id
_entity_poly.type
_entity_poly.pdbx_seq_one_letter_code
_entity_poly.pdbx_strand_id
1 'polypeptide(L)'
;MRKHKDTEVSGTNRPQSSLAKELKRNVWLFITMVTYLVTLYFVTKHTDWSPWLKVSVTLIPVIPGVLYLHSGISQILAMDELQRRIQFEAWMFAAMGTVVVSTVINVLNAHGIVWETFPHGLEMGGSYLVMFFMWCVGTAIANRRYR
;
A
#
# COMPACT_ATOMS: atom_id res chain seq x y z
N MET A 1 -4.75 62.16 -20.00
CA MET A 1 -5.03 61.66 -18.63
C MET A 1 -6.30 60.81 -18.64
N ARG A 2 -6.19 59.47 -18.67
CA ARG A 2 -7.20 58.57 -18.09
C ARG A 2 -6.60 57.17 -17.91
N LYS A 3 -6.65 56.74 -16.65
CA LYS A 3 -6.32 55.41 -16.14
C LYS A 3 -7.10 54.29 -16.85
N HIS A 4 -6.40 53.22 -17.16
CA HIS A 4 -6.86 51.82 -17.12
C HIS A 4 -5.58 51.06 -16.76
N LYS A 5 -5.27 50.68 -15.51
CA LYS A 5 -6.05 49.84 -14.57
C LYS A 5 -6.76 48.73 -15.34
N ASP A 6 -6.07 47.60 -15.50
CA ASP A 6 -6.42 46.31 -14.88
C ASP A 6 -5.71 45.18 -15.61
N THR A 7 -4.43 44.95 -15.24
CA THR A 7 -3.67 43.75 -15.60
C THR A 7 -3.15 43.11 -14.31
N GLU A 8 -4.08 42.62 -13.49
CA GLU A 8 -3.78 41.60 -12.47
C GLU A 8 -4.87 40.54 -12.57
N VAL A 9 -4.82 39.80 -13.68
CA VAL A 9 -5.60 38.58 -13.83
C VAL A 9 -4.89 37.47 -13.08
N SER A 10 -5.55 37.05 -12.00
CA SER A 10 -5.57 35.67 -11.50
C SER A 10 -4.27 35.17 -10.84
N GLY A 11 -4.04 35.64 -9.62
CA GLY A 11 -3.28 34.91 -8.62
C GLY A 11 -3.98 33.59 -8.29
N THR A 12 -3.50 32.51 -8.89
CA THR A 12 -3.38 31.15 -8.32
C THR A 12 -4.40 30.76 -7.24
N ASN A 13 -5.66 30.54 -7.62
CA ASN A 13 -6.59 29.73 -6.82
C ASN A 13 -6.16 28.26 -6.90
N ARG A 14 -5.15 27.85 -6.13
CA ARG A 14 -4.89 26.42 -5.87
C ARG A 14 -6.06 25.90 -5.02
N PRO A 15 -6.70 24.77 -5.40
CA PRO A 15 -7.93 24.34 -4.77
C PRO A 15 -7.67 23.88 -3.33
N GLN A 16 -7.99 24.75 -2.37
CA GLN A 16 -7.90 24.50 -0.92
C GLN A 16 -8.71 23.27 -0.47
N SER A 17 -9.62 22.78 -1.33
CA SER A 17 -10.44 21.59 -1.11
C SER A 17 -9.73 20.25 -1.35
N SER A 18 -8.59 20.21 -2.06
CA SER A 18 -7.84 18.95 -2.26
C SER A 18 -7.06 18.57 -1.01
N LEU A 19 -6.37 19.54 -0.40
CA LEU A 19 -5.55 19.31 0.80
C LEU A 19 -6.39 18.89 2.01
N ALA A 20 -7.57 19.49 2.21
CA ALA A 20 -8.47 19.09 3.30
C ALA A 20 -9.01 17.65 3.11
N LYS A 21 -9.29 17.25 1.85
CA LYS A 21 -9.70 15.87 1.54
C LYS A 21 -8.55 14.88 1.72
N GLU A 22 -7.34 15.25 1.32
CA GLU A 22 -6.13 14.46 1.53
C GLU A 22 -5.78 14.32 3.02
N LEU A 23 -5.90 15.40 3.80
CA LEU A 23 -5.68 15.40 5.24
C LEU A 23 -6.72 14.54 5.96
N LYS A 24 -8.01 14.66 5.61
CA LYS A 24 -9.09 13.82 6.16
C LYS A 24 -8.83 12.33 5.89
N ARG A 25 -8.32 12.00 4.70
CA ARG A 25 -7.94 10.63 4.34
C ARG A 25 -6.73 10.14 5.15
N ASN A 26 -5.73 10.98 5.36
CA ASN A 26 -4.54 10.65 6.18
C ASN A 26 -4.88 10.53 7.68
N VAL A 27 -5.81 11.34 8.18
CA VAL A 27 -6.34 11.20 9.55
C VAL A 27 -7.08 9.88 9.71
N TRP A 28 -7.85 9.47 8.69
CA TRP A 28 -8.53 8.19 8.71
C TRP A 28 -7.53 7.02 8.75
N LEU A 29 -6.44 7.11 7.97
CA LEU A 29 -5.30 6.19 8.07
C LEU A 29 -4.69 6.14 9.48
N PHE A 30 -4.47 7.30 10.09
CA PHE A 30 -3.95 7.37 11.45
C PHE A 30 -4.89 6.71 12.46
N ILE A 31 -6.20 6.92 12.33
CA ILE A 31 -7.20 6.25 13.16
C ILE A 31 -7.13 4.74 12.98
N THR A 32 -7.08 4.25 11.73
CA THR A 32 -6.98 2.80 11.48
C THR A 32 -5.72 2.19 12.08
N MET A 33 -4.58 2.90 12.02
CA MET A 33 -3.32 2.46 12.60
C MET A 33 -3.37 2.45 14.13
N VAL A 34 -3.94 3.49 14.76
CA VAL A 34 -4.11 3.54 16.21
C VAL A 34 -5.06 2.43 16.67
N THR A 35 -6.18 2.20 15.98
CA THR A 35 -7.11 1.11 16.28
C THR A 35 -6.39 -0.24 16.23
N TYR A 36 -5.60 -0.50 15.18
CA TYR A 36 -4.82 -1.73 15.07
C TYR A 36 -3.84 -1.92 16.24
N LEU A 37 -3.08 -0.87 16.59
CA LEU A 37 -2.11 -0.93 17.69
C LEU A 37 -2.79 -1.19 19.04
N VAL A 38 -3.95 -0.56 19.27
CA VAL A 38 -4.76 -0.78 20.49
C VAL A 38 -5.29 -2.21 20.53
N THR A 39 -5.81 -2.74 19.42
CA THR A 39 -6.25 -4.13 19.33
C THR A 39 -5.10 -5.09 19.63
N LEU A 40 -3.94 -4.89 18.99
CA LEU A 40 -2.76 -5.72 19.19
C LEU A 40 -2.32 -5.72 20.66
N TYR A 41 -2.29 -4.54 21.28
CA TYR A 41 -1.95 -4.38 22.70
C TYR A 41 -2.93 -5.14 23.61
N PHE A 42 -4.24 -5.03 23.36
CA PHE A 42 -5.27 -5.74 24.14
C PHE A 42 -5.19 -7.26 23.99
N VAL A 43 -4.99 -7.76 22.78
CA VAL A 43 -4.87 -9.21 22.51
C VAL A 43 -3.62 -9.79 23.17
N THR A 44 -2.52 -9.04 23.20
CA THR A 44 -1.25 -9.51 23.79
C THR A 44 -1.25 -9.49 25.33
N LYS A 45 -2.03 -8.59 25.95
CA LYS A 45 -2.16 -8.45 27.41
C LYS A 45 -3.19 -9.39 28.04
N HIS A 46 -4.20 -9.84 27.29
CA HIS A 46 -5.29 -10.68 27.81
C HIS A 46 -5.33 -12.07 27.15
N THR A 47 -4.32 -12.88 27.48
CA THR A 47 -4.14 -14.24 26.94
C THR A 47 -5.20 -15.25 27.42
N ASP A 48 -5.97 -14.96 28.47
CA ASP A 48 -6.93 -15.91 29.06
C ASP A 48 -8.36 -15.81 28.50
N TRP A 49 -8.57 -15.01 27.45
CA TRP A 49 -9.90 -14.84 26.85
C TRP A 49 -10.35 -16.04 26.00
N SER A 50 -11.67 -16.23 25.94
CA SER A 50 -12.27 -17.31 25.14
C SER A 50 -11.83 -17.21 23.68
N PRO A 51 -11.64 -18.35 22.97
CA PRO A 51 -11.14 -18.36 21.60
C PRO A 51 -11.97 -17.50 20.63
N TRP A 52 -13.30 -17.52 20.79
CA TRP A 52 -14.23 -16.73 19.97
C TRP A 52 -14.08 -15.22 20.17
N LEU A 53 -13.80 -14.79 21.42
CA LEU A 53 -13.58 -13.38 21.73
C LEU A 53 -12.25 -12.91 21.13
N LYS A 54 -11.19 -13.72 21.21
CA LYS A 54 -9.91 -13.42 20.56
C LYS A 54 -10.05 -13.27 19.05
N VAL A 55 -10.73 -14.20 18.38
CA VAL A 55 -10.96 -14.15 16.92
C VAL A 55 -11.68 -12.86 16.55
N SER A 56 -12.77 -12.55 17.24
CA SER A 56 -13.55 -11.34 16.99
C SER A 56 -12.70 -10.08 17.15
N VAL A 57 -11.93 -9.99 18.24
CA VAL A 57 -11.05 -8.84 18.53
C VAL A 57 -9.93 -8.73 17.50
N THR A 58 -9.31 -9.84 17.07
CA THR A 58 -8.28 -9.83 16.03
C THR A 58 -8.80 -9.44 14.65
N LEU A 59 -10.09 -9.64 14.37
CA LEU A 59 -10.74 -9.26 13.11
C LEU A 59 -11.20 -7.80 13.07
N ILE A 60 -11.42 -7.15 14.23
CA ILE A 60 -11.79 -5.73 14.31
C ILE A 60 -10.91 -4.83 13.43
N PRO A 61 -9.56 -4.92 13.45
CA PRO A 61 -8.71 -4.06 12.64
C PRO A 61 -8.72 -4.38 11.13
N VAL A 62 -9.27 -5.52 10.73
CA VAL A 62 -9.44 -5.87 9.31
C VAL A 62 -10.50 -4.99 8.65
N ILE A 63 -11.55 -4.60 9.38
CA ILE A 63 -12.62 -3.74 8.88
C ILE A 63 -12.07 -2.37 8.40
N PRO A 64 -11.29 -1.62 9.20
CA PRO A 64 -10.62 -0.43 8.72
C PRO A 64 -9.65 -0.72 7.57
N GLY A 65 -8.95 -1.86 7.56
CA GLY A 65 -8.14 -2.25 6.41
C GLY A 65 -8.94 -2.37 5.10
N VAL A 66 -10.11 -3.01 5.14
CA VAL A 66 -10.99 -3.18 3.97
C VAL A 66 -11.55 -1.84 3.49
N LEU A 67 -12.00 -1.00 4.42
CA LEU A 67 -12.47 0.35 4.08
C LEU A 67 -11.34 1.21 3.47
N TYR A 68 -10.08 0.99 3.88
CA TYR A 68 -8.93 1.66 3.28
C TYR A 68 -8.73 1.22 1.83
N LEU A 69 -8.76 -0.09 1.58
CA LEU A 69 -8.62 -0.65 0.24
C LEU A 69 -9.69 -0.11 -0.71
N HIS A 70 -10.93 0.00 -0.23
CA HIS A 70 -12.02 0.62 -0.99
C HIS A 70 -11.71 2.07 -1.39
N SER A 71 -11.15 2.86 -0.47
CA SER A 71 -10.67 4.22 -0.76
C SER A 71 -9.49 4.23 -1.74
N GLY A 72 -8.59 3.25 -1.67
CA GLY A 72 -7.48 3.08 -2.60
C GLY A 72 -7.94 2.82 -4.03
N ILE A 73 -8.97 2.00 -4.23
CA ILE A 73 -9.56 1.73 -5.56
C ILE A 73 -10.01 3.03 -6.23
N SER A 74 -10.69 3.91 -5.48
CA SER A 74 -11.14 5.20 -6.02
C SER A 74 -9.97 6.07 -6.52
N GLN A 75 -8.80 5.98 -5.88
CA GLN A 75 -7.60 6.70 -6.30
C GLN A 75 -7.03 6.10 -7.59
N ILE A 76 -6.99 4.77 -7.70
CA ILE A 76 -6.52 4.08 -8.92
C ILE A 76 -7.43 4.43 -10.12
N LEU A 77 -8.74 4.49 -9.89
CA LEU A 77 -9.71 4.84 -10.93
C LEU A 77 -9.63 6.32 -11.34
N ALA A 78 -9.18 7.20 -10.45
CA ALA A 78 -8.96 8.62 -10.73
C ALA A 78 -7.61 8.91 -11.42
N MET A 79 -6.74 7.91 -11.59
CA MET A 79 -5.48 8.07 -12.31
C MET A 79 -5.72 8.25 -13.81
N ASP A 80 -4.88 9.07 -14.43
CA ASP A 80 -4.81 9.16 -15.89
C ASP A 80 -4.52 7.79 -16.51
N GLU A 81 -4.98 7.55 -17.73
CA GLU A 81 -4.85 6.27 -18.42
C GLU A 81 -3.40 5.84 -18.58
N LEU A 82 -2.49 6.80 -18.83
CA LEU A 82 -1.06 6.54 -18.96
C LEU A 82 -0.46 6.09 -17.63
N GLN A 83 -0.75 6.83 -16.55
CA GLN A 83 -0.23 6.51 -15.22
C GLN A 83 -0.79 5.18 -14.71
N ARG A 84 -2.07 4.89 -14.99
CA ARG A 84 -2.70 3.62 -14.67
C ARG A 84 -2.03 2.46 -15.41
N ARG A 85 -1.71 2.61 -16.70
CA ARG A 85 -0.97 1.60 -17.47
C ARG A 85 0.43 1.34 -16.90
N ILE A 86 1.18 2.40 -16.60
CA ILE A 86 2.52 2.30 -16.00
C ILE A 86 2.47 1.52 -14.68
N GLN A 87 1.50 1.86 -13.80
CA GLN A 87 1.34 1.14 -12.55
C GLN A 87 0.95 -0.32 -12.77
N PHE A 88 -0.01 -0.62 -13.64
CA PHE A 88 -0.36 -2.01 -13.91
C PHE A 88 0.80 -2.83 -14.48
N GLU A 89 1.60 -2.27 -15.40
CA GLU A 89 2.82 -2.94 -15.89
C GLU A 89 3.81 -3.20 -14.76
N ALA A 90 4.05 -2.21 -13.89
CA ALA A 90 4.94 -2.35 -12.74
C ALA A 90 4.43 -3.39 -11.73
N TRP A 91 3.13 -3.40 -11.43
CA TRP A 91 2.49 -4.37 -10.54
C TRP A 91 2.55 -5.79 -11.10
N MET A 92 2.30 -5.96 -12.39
CA MET A 92 2.41 -7.27 -13.07
C MET A 92 3.84 -7.78 -13.06
N PHE A 93 4.82 -6.91 -13.37
CA PHE A 93 6.23 -7.24 -13.27
C PHE A 93 6.61 -7.66 -11.84
N ALA A 94 6.14 -6.89 -10.85
CA ALA A 94 6.40 -7.18 -9.44
C ALA A 94 5.80 -8.51 -8.97
N ALA A 95 4.54 -8.76 -9.32
CA ALA A 95 3.84 -9.99 -8.97
C ALA A 95 4.53 -11.21 -9.60
N MET A 96 4.81 -11.16 -10.92
CA MET A 96 5.49 -12.26 -11.59
C MET A 96 6.91 -12.50 -11.05
N GLY A 97 7.69 -11.43 -10.87
CA GLY A 97 9.03 -11.52 -10.30
C GLY A 97 9.02 -12.11 -8.89
N THR A 98 8.07 -11.70 -8.05
CA THR A 98 7.92 -12.25 -6.69
C THR A 98 7.53 -13.72 -6.72
N VAL A 99 6.58 -14.13 -7.57
CA VAL A 99 6.19 -15.54 -7.71
C VAL A 99 7.37 -16.40 -8.15
N VAL A 100 8.17 -15.94 -9.13
CA VAL A 100 9.37 -16.67 -9.56
C VAL A 100 10.37 -16.82 -8.41
N VAL A 101 10.69 -15.73 -7.71
CA VAL A 101 11.65 -15.76 -6.59
C VAL A 101 11.14 -16.66 -5.45
N SER A 102 9.87 -16.54 -5.07
CA SER A 102 9.25 -17.39 -4.05
C SER A 102 9.22 -18.87 -4.46
N THR A 103 8.96 -19.16 -5.74
CA THR A 103 8.98 -20.53 -6.26
C THR A 103 10.39 -21.12 -6.23
N VAL A 104 11.40 -20.36 -6.65
CA VAL A 104 12.82 -20.80 -6.60
C VAL A 104 13.22 -21.16 -5.18
N ILE A 105 12.94 -20.28 -4.21
CA ILE A 105 13.28 -20.55 -2.80
C ILE A 105 12.50 -21.75 -2.26
N ASN A 106 11.22 -21.88 -2.59
CA ASN A 106 10.42 -23.02 -2.17
C ASN A 106 10.94 -24.35 -2.74
N VAL A 107 11.35 -24.36 -4.01
CA VAL A 107 11.95 -25.54 -4.66
C VAL A 107 13.30 -25.89 -4.03
N LEU A 108 14.14 -24.90 -3.75
CA LEU A 108 15.44 -25.13 -3.08
C LEU A 108 15.24 -25.72 -1.67
N ASN A 109 14.29 -25.19 -0.91
CA ASN A 109 13.94 -25.72 0.41
C ASN A 109 13.39 -27.15 0.32
N ALA A 110 12.58 -27.47 -0.70
CA ALA A 110 12.08 -28.83 -0.92
C ALA A 110 13.17 -29.86 -1.21
N HIS A 111 14.33 -29.43 -1.74
CA HIS A 111 15.50 -30.28 -2.00
C HIS A 111 16.54 -30.25 -0.86
N GLY A 112 16.20 -29.66 0.30
CA GLY A 112 17.06 -29.64 1.48
C GLY A 112 18.16 -28.57 1.44
N ILE A 113 18.18 -27.69 0.43
CA ILE A 113 19.07 -26.51 0.40
C ILE A 113 18.38 -25.41 1.20
N VAL A 114 18.39 -25.56 2.52
CA VAL A 114 17.75 -24.62 3.45
C VAL A 114 18.74 -23.51 3.79
N TRP A 115 18.32 -22.27 3.61
CA TRP A 115 19.10 -21.10 4.00
C TRP A 115 18.83 -20.84 5.47
N GLU A 116 19.86 -20.68 6.32
CA GLU A 116 19.69 -20.43 7.76
C GLU A 116 18.79 -19.22 8.06
N THR A 117 18.73 -18.25 7.14
CA THR A 117 17.89 -17.05 7.23
C THR A 117 16.42 -17.28 6.85
N PHE A 118 16.10 -18.33 6.09
CA PHE A 118 14.76 -18.60 5.55
C PHE A 118 14.33 -20.07 5.67
N PRO A 119 14.27 -20.63 6.90
CA PRO A 119 13.97 -22.05 7.13
C PRO A 119 12.58 -22.48 6.63
N HIS A 120 11.63 -21.55 6.54
CA HIS A 120 10.27 -21.79 6.01
C HIS A 120 10.02 -21.10 4.66
N GLY A 121 11.08 -20.66 3.98
CA GLY A 121 11.01 -19.87 2.75
C GLY A 121 10.89 -18.37 3.04
N LEU A 122 10.42 -17.60 2.05
CA LEU A 122 10.32 -16.14 2.13
C LEU A 122 9.31 -15.62 3.16
N GLU A 123 8.43 -16.50 3.67
CA GLU A 123 7.29 -16.14 4.51
C GLU A 123 6.48 -14.96 3.94
N MET A 124 5.52 -14.42 4.71
CA MET A 124 4.74 -13.28 4.26
C MET A 124 5.62 -12.02 4.19
N GLY A 125 6.45 -11.79 5.20
CA GLY A 125 7.28 -10.59 5.32
C GLY A 125 8.32 -10.45 4.19
N GLY A 126 9.05 -11.52 3.88
CA GLY A 126 10.03 -11.49 2.81
C GLY A 126 9.38 -11.38 1.43
N SER A 127 8.22 -12.03 1.22
CA SER A 127 7.46 -11.89 -0.03
C SER A 127 7.07 -10.43 -0.30
N TYR A 128 6.65 -9.68 0.74
CA TYR A 128 6.36 -8.26 0.61
C TYR A 128 7.59 -7.42 0.28
N LEU A 129 8.75 -7.72 0.87
CA LEU A 129 9.99 -7.00 0.56
C LEU A 129 10.43 -7.22 -0.89
N VAL A 130 10.38 -8.47 -1.37
CA VAL A 130 10.68 -8.80 -2.77
C VAL A 130 9.70 -8.11 -3.71
N MET A 131 8.39 -8.17 -3.41
CA MET A 131 7.37 -7.51 -4.21
C MET A 131 7.57 -6.01 -4.27
N PHE A 132 7.89 -5.36 -3.14
CA PHE A 132 8.16 -3.93 -3.09
C PHE A 132 9.39 -3.56 -3.93
N PHE A 133 10.49 -4.30 -3.79
CA PHE A 133 11.69 -4.09 -4.59
C PHE A 133 11.43 -4.27 -6.08
N MET A 134 10.75 -5.35 -6.46
CA MET A 134 10.38 -5.61 -7.85
C MET A 134 9.43 -4.54 -8.40
N TRP A 135 8.52 -3.99 -7.58
CA TRP A 135 7.64 -2.88 -7.98
C TRP A 135 8.42 -1.59 -8.21
N CYS A 136 9.43 -1.27 -7.38
CA CYS A 136 10.31 -0.13 -7.63
C CYS A 136 11.05 -0.28 -8.96
N VAL A 137 11.59 -1.47 -9.24
CA VAL A 137 12.28 -1.79 -10.50
C VAL A 137 11.31 -1.71 -11.68
N GLY A 138 10.15 -2.35 -11.60
CA GLY A 138 9.12 -2.34 -12.65
C GLY A 138 8.63 -0.93 -12.96
N THR A 139 8.45 -0.10 -11.92
CA THR A 139 8.07 1.30 -12.07
C THR A 139 9.18 2.11 -12.77
N ALA A 140 10.45 1.88 -12.41
CA ALA A 140 11.58 2.55 -13.07
C ALA A 140 11.71 2.17 -14.56
N ILE A 141 11.51 0.89 -14.89
CA ILE A 141 11.52 0.39 -16.27
C ILE A 141 10.36 0.98 -17.07
N ALA A 142 9.13 0.91 -16.55
CA ALA A 142 7.95 1.45 -17.22
C ALA A 142 8.07 2.97 -17.41
N ASN A 143 8.54 3.72 -16.40
CA ASN A 143 8.77 5.15 -16.52
C ASN A 143 9.82 5.50 -17.58
N ARG A 144 10.84 4.66 -17.80
CA ARG A 144 11.82 4.88 -18.88
C ARG A 144 11.25 4.57 -20.26
N ARG A 145 10.25 3.70 -20.35
CA ARG A 145 9.63 3.28 -21.61
C ARG A 145 8.61 4.30 -22.13
N TYR A 146 7.91 4.99 -21.22
CA TYR A 146 6.85 5.95 -21.55
C TYR A 146 7.27 7.42 -21.45
N ARG A 147 8.53 7.70 -21.06
CA ARG A 147 9.16 9.02 -21.21
C ARG A 147 9.83 9.13 -22.57
#